data_AF-A0A1N7LRV8-F1
#
_entry.id   AF-A0A1N7LRV8-F1
#
_cell.length_a   1.000
_cell.length_b   1.000
_cell.length_c   1.000
_cell.angle_alpha   90.00
_cell.angle_beta   90.00
_cell.angle_gamma   90.00
#
_symmetry.space_group_name_H-M   'P 1'
#
loop_
_entity.id
_entity.type
_entity.pdbx_description
1 polymer ?
#
loop_
_entity_poly.entity_id
_entity_poly.type
_entity_poly.pdbx_seq_one_letter_code
_entity_poly.pdbx_strand_id
1 'polypeptide(L)' 'MRSKTRTTVSSAGGMRFVTVAVLAILLTACDATMGAGDAGCASYAEARLARPPASAVADVPPEWATWIADLDDRMTGTCR' A
#
# COMPACT_ATOMS: atom_id res chain seq x y z
N MET A 1 22.94 -14.82 44.85
CA MET A 1 21.86 -15.19 43.91
C MET A 1 20.99 -14.02 43.42
N ARG A 2 21.02 -12.82 44.03
CA ARG A 2 20.11 -11.69 43.68
C ARG A 2 20.41 -10.96 42.35
N SER A 3 21.65 -11.01 41.84
CA SER A 3 22.02 -10.33 40.59
C SER A 3 21.58 -11.08 39.33
N LYS A 4 21.48 -12.42 39.38
CA LYS A 4 21.23 -13.25 38.19
C LYS A 4 19.76 -13.16 37.71
N THR A 5 18.83 -12.95 38.63
CA THR A 5 17.39 -12.73 38.36
C THR A 5 17.10 -11.33 37.80
N ARG A 6 17.88 -10.32 38.21
CA ARG A 6 17.71 -8.93 37.73
C ARG A 6 18.11 -8.80 36.26
N THR A 7 19.14 -9.52 35.82
CA THR A 7 19.59 -9.50 34.42
C THR A 7 18.57 -10.13 33.47
N THR A 8 17.89 -11.21 33.89
CA THR A 8 16.87 -11.90 33.08
C THR A 8 15.58 -11.08 32.94
N VAL A 9 15.17 -10.41 34.02
CA VAL A 9 14.02 -9.48 33.98
C VAL A 9 14.36 -8.24 33.15
N SER A 10 15.59 -7.73 33.25
CA SER A 10 16.07 -6.61 32.44
C SER A 10 16.16 -6.97 30.95
N SER A 11 16.58 -8.19 30.60
CA SER A 11 16.66 -8.65 29.21
C SER A 11 15.29 -8.94 28.61
N ALA A 12 14.36 -9.51 29.40
CA ALA A 12 12.98 -9.72 28.97
C ALA A 12 12.22 -8.40 28.78
N GLY A 13 12.46 -7.41 29.65
CA GLY A 13 11.98 -6.04 29.47
C GLY A 13 12.55 -5.41 28.21
N GLY A 14 13.87 -5.49 28.02
CA GLY A 14 14.57 -4.99 26.82
C GLY A 14 14.03 -5.60 25.52
N MET A 15 13.84 -6.92 25.46
CA MET A 15 13.25 -7.59 24.29
C MET A 15 11.82 -7.11 24.01
N ARG A 16 10.99 -6.91 25.04
CA ARG A 16 9.63 -6.37 24.85
C ARG A 16 9.66 -4.95 24.28
N PHE A 17 10.54 -4.08 24.78
CA PHE A 17 10.69 -2.72 24.24
C PHE A 17 11.19 -2.72 22.79
N VAL A 18 12.14 -3.59 22.47
CA VAL A 18 12.65 -3.75 21.09
C VAL A 18 11.54 -4.25 20.16
N THR A 19 10.77 -5.26 20.55
CA THR A 19 9.64 -5.77 19.74
C THR A 19 8.58 -4.69 19.53
N VAL A 20 8.21 -3.94 20.59
CA VAL A 20 7.26 -2.83 20.49
C VAL A 20 7.79 -1.72 19.58
N ALA A 21 9.07 -1.37 19.69
CA ALA A 21 9.68 -0.36 18.83
C ALA A 21 9.71 -0.79 17.36
N VAL A 22 10.09 -2.04 17.07
CA VAL A 22 10.08 -2.57 15.69
C VAL A 22 8.67 -2.60 15.11
N LEU A 23 7.68 -3.06 15.89
CA LEU A 23 6.28 -3.03 15.46
C LEU A 23 5.79 -1.59 15.22
N ALA A 24 6.12 -0.66 16.12
CA ALA A 24 5.75 0.75 15.94
C ALA A 24 6.37 1.34 14.67
N ILE A 25 7.63 1.03 14.36
CA ILE A 25 8.31 1.49 13.15
C ILE A 25 7.68 0.89 11.89
N LEU A 26 7.40 -0.42 11.89
CA LEU A 26 6.77 -1.08 10.75
C LEU A 26 5.35 -0.59 10.51
N LEU A 27 4.57 -0.40 11.57
CA LEU A 27 3.18 0.07 11.47
C LEU A 27 3.10 1.55 11.08
N THR A 28 3.98 2.41 11.62
CA THR A 28 4.04 3.81 11.20
C THR A 28 4.58 3.97 9.78
N ALA A 29 5.48 3.10 9.31
CA ALA A 29 5.91 3.09 7.91
C ALA A 29 4.80 2.58 6.97
N CYS A 30 4.04 1.56 7.38
CA CYS A 30 2.86 1.09 6.65
C CYS A 30 1.81 2.20 6.57
N ASP A 31 1.52 2.85 7.69
CA ASP A 31 0.58 3.96 7.77
C ASP A 31 1.10 5.23 7.07
N ALA A 32 2.40 5.49 7.00
CA ALA A 32 2.94 6.58 6.18
C ALA A 32 2.83 6.27 4.68
N THR A 33 2.92 5.00 4.29
CA THR A 33 2.74 4.55 2.90
C THR A 33 1.25 4.49 2.52
N MET A 34 0.38 4.16 3.48
CA MET A 34 -1.07 4.07 3.29
C MET A 34 -1.82 5.37 3.61
N GLY A 35 -1.25 6.26 4.42
CA GLY A 35 -1.87 7.47 4.97
C GLY A 35 -1.98 8.62 3.98
N ALA A 36 -1.43 8.46 2.78
CA ALA A 36 -1.84 9.22 1.61
C ALA A 36 -3.19 8.74 1.03
N GLY A 37 -3.85 7.75 1.64
CA GLY A 37 -5.25 7.37 1.46
C GLY A 37 -5.65 6.80 0.10
N ASP A 38 -4.84 7.00 -0.94
CA ASP A 38 -5.30 6.81 -2.29
C ASP A 38 -4.18 6.41 -3.26
N ALA A 39 -3.04 5.86 -2.81
CA ALA A 39 -1.91 5.56 -3.71
C ALA A 39 -2.31 4.83 -5.01
N GLY A 40 -3.35 3.96 -4.95
CA GLY A 40 -3.99 3.36 -6.12
C GLY A 40 -4.77 4.35 -7.01
N CYS A 41 -5.53 5.27 -6.43
CA CYS A 41 -6.23 6.35 -7.11
C CYS A 41 -5.30 7.44 -7.66
N ALA A 42 -4.25 7.82 -6.94
CA ALA A 42 -3.19 8.67 -7.47
C ALA A 42 -2.51 8.02 -8.69
N SER A 43 -2.13 6.74 -8.58
CA SER A 43 -1.56 5.99 -9.71
C SER A 43 -2.54 5.87 -10.88
N TYR A 44 -3.84 5.70 -10.59
CA TYR A 44 -4.90 5.67 -11.60
C TYR A 44 -5.07 7.02 -12.30
N ALA A 45 -5.01 8.13 -11.57
CA ALA A 45 -5.06 9.47 -12.14
C ALA A 45 -3.91 9.70 -13.13
N GLU A 46 -2.68 9.35 -12.75
CA GLU A 46 -1.50 9.44 -13.64
C GLU A 46 -1.66 8.54 -14.88
N ALA A 47 -2.14 7.30 -14.71
CA ALA A 47 -2.39 6.39 -15.83
C ALA A 47 -3.43 6.95 -16.83
N ARG A 48 -4.45 7.66 -16.33
CA ARG A 48 -5.49 8.28 -17.15
C ARG A 48 -4.96 9.47 -17.96
N LEU A 49 -4.01 10.23 -17.41
CA LEU A 49 -3.30 11.29 -18.14
C LEU A 49 -2.42 10.74 -19.27
N ALA A 50 -1.82 9.56 -19.07
CA ALA A 50 -0.97 8.91 -20.05
C ALA A 50 -1.74 8.03 -21.06
N ARG A 51 -3.08 8.02 -21.03
CA ARG A 51 -3.90 7.12 -21.85
C ARG A 51 -3.70 7.42 -23.35
N PRO A 52 -3.41 6.40 -24.18
CA PRO A 52 -3.36 6.57 -25.63
C PRO A 52 -4.70 7.06 -26.18
N PRO A 53 -4.70 7.82 -27.29
CA PRO A 53 -5.93 8.21 -27.97
C PRO A 53 -6.68 6.96 -28.46
N ALA A 54 -8.01 7.04 -28.56
CA ALA A 54 -8.84 5.90 -28.96
C ALA A 54 -8.40 5.28 -30.31
N SER A 55 -7.90 6.10 -31.25
CA SER A 55 -7.36 5.65 -32.53
C SER A 55 -6.12 4.75 -32.40
N ALA A 56 -5.35 4.86 -31.31
CA ALA A 56 -4.17 4.03 -31.03
C ALA A 56 -4.53 2.70 -30.34
N VAL A 57 -5.81 2.50 -29.97
CA VAL A 57 -6.32 1.30 -29.30
C VAL A 57 -7.05 0.38 -30.28
N ALA A 58 -7.10 0.74 -31.58
CA ALA A 58 -7.86 0.02 -32.61
C ALA A 58 -7.46 -1.45 -32.79
N ASP A 59 -6.22 -1.81 -32.42
CA ASP A 59 -5.69 -3.17 -32.53
C ASP A 59 -5.95 -4.03 -31.29
N VAL A 60 -6.60 -3.48 -30.24
CA VAL A 60 -6.96 -4.26 -29.06
C VAL A 60 -8.18 -5.14 -29.38
N PRO A 61 -8.13 -6.46 -29.12
CA PRO A 61 -9.27 -7.32 -29.36
C PRO A 61 -10.53 -6.83 -28.61
N PRO A 62 -11.74 -6.96 -29.19
CA PRO A 62 -12.94 -6.35 -28.64
C PRO A 62 -13.28 -6.76 -27.20
N GLU A 63 -13.03 -8.02 -26.82
CA GLU A 63 -13.25 -8.48 -25.44
C GLU A 63 -12.33 -7.78 -24.43
N TRP A 64 -11.07 -7.54 -24.81
CA TRP A 64 -10.10 -6.83 -23.99
C TRP A 64 -10.44 -5.34 -23.92
N ALA A 65 -10.86 -4.72 -25.03
CA ALA A 65 -11.29 -3.33 -25.04
C ALA A 65 -12.50 -3.10 -24.10
N THR A 66 -13.46 -4.04 -24.12
CA THR A 66 -14.62 -4.02 -23.24
C THR A 66 -14.21 -4.15 -21.76
N TRP A 67 -13.31 -5.09 -21.46
CA TRP A 67 -12.80 -5.27 -20.10
C TRP A 67 -12.04 -4.05 -19.59
N ILE A 68 -11.20 -3.41 -20.42
CA ILE A 68 -10.48 -2.19 -20.06
C ILE A 68 -11.45 -1.04 -19.75
N ALA A 69 -12.51 -0.88 -20.57
CA ALA A 69 -13.52 0.15 -20.33
C ALA A 69 -14.29 -0.09 -19.02
N ASP A 70 -14.71 -1.33 -18.75
CA ASP A 70 -15.37 -1.69 -17.49
C ASP A 70 -14.47 -1.46 -16.26
N LEU A 71 -13.20 -1.84 -16.35
CA LEU A 71 -12.23 -1.60 -15.29
C LEU A 71 -12.06 -0.09 -15.03
N ASP A 72 -11.97 0.70 -16.09
CA ASP A 72 -11.81 2.15 -16.02
C ASP A 72 -13.02 2.84 -15.35
N ASP A 73 -14.23 2.40 -15.66
CA ASP A 73 -15.46 2.91 -15.05
C ASP A 73 -15.52 2.55 -13.55
N ARG A 74 -15.17 1.31 -13.18
CA ARG A 74 -15.12 0.88 -11.77
C ARG A 74 -14.07 1.64 -10.97
N MET A 75 -12.89 1.87 -11.55
CA MET A 75 -11.84 2.68 -10.92
C MET A 75 -12.26 4.14 -10.80
N THR A 76 -12.86 4.74 -11.83
CA THR A 76 -13.42 6.10 -11.79
C THR A 76 -14.47 6.24 -10.69
N GLY A 77 -15.34 5.24 -10.51
CA GLY A 77 -16.35 5.24 -9.46
C GLY A 77 -15.77 5.09 -8.04
N THR A 78 -14.66 4.38 -7.90
CA THR A 78 -14.00 4.12 -6.61
C THR A 78 -13.08 5.27 -6.17
N CYS A 79 -12.45 5.94 -7.13
CA CYS A 79 -11.40 6.94 -6.90
C CYS A 79 -11.88 8.40 -6.99
N ARG A 80 -13.18 8.63 -6.86
CA ARG A 80 -13.82 9.96 -6.86
C ARG A 80 -14.24 10.35 -5.45
#